data_AF-V5HAL1-F1
#
_entry.id   AF-V5HAL1-F1
#
_cell.length_a   1.000
_cell.length_b   1.000
_cell.length_c   1.000
_cell.angle_alpha   90.00
_cell.angle_beta   90.00
_cell.angle_gamma   90.00
#
_symmetry.space_group_name_H-M   'P 1'
#
loop_
_entity.id
_entity.type
_entity.pdbx_description
1 polymer ?
#
loop_
_entity_poly.entity_id
_entity_poly.type
_entity_poly.pdbx_seq_one_letter_code
_entity_poly.pdbx_strand_id
1 'polypeptide(L)'
;QLLHSAQELARKDALLLRALREKRDAESALRDLQRSVLAKEQKDQQEREALRQRLSQLENLPGPDEGGGVNLQYLKNVVLQYLLCGEAPARKHMLNAIAVGLRFTPQEAQLARQASQFWW
;
A
#
# COMPACT_ATOMS: atom_id res chain seq x y z
N GLN A 1 -27.02 0.67 73.48
CA GLN A 1 -25.78 0.43 72.69
C GLN A 1 -25.98 -0.60 71.59
N LEU A 2 -26.68 -1.73 71.83
CA LEU A 2 -27.01 -2.74 70.79
C LEU A 2 -27.66 -2.19 69.51
N LEU A 3 -28.63 -1.28 69.63
CA LEU A 3 -29.40 -0.77 68.48
C LEU A 3 -28.54 0.06 67.51
N HIS A 4 -27.59 0.82 68.05
CA HIS A 4 -26.62 1.59 67.26
C HIS A 4 -25.66 0.65 66.51
N SER A 5 -25.12 -0.37 67.18
CA SER A 5 -24.25 -1.37 66.54
C SER A 5 -24.95 -2.16 65.43
N ALA A 6 -26.22 -2.51 65.62
CA ALA A 6 -27.01 -3.18 64.59
C ALA A 6 -27.24 -2.28 63.36
N GLN A 7 -27.48 -0.99 63.58
CA GLN A 7 -27.69 -0.01 62.51
C GLN A 7 -26.41 0.28 61.74
N GLU A 8 -25.26 0.35 62.40
CA GLU A 8 -23.95 0.45 61.75
C GLU A 8 -23.61 -0.79 60.92
N LEU A 9 -23.93 -1.98 61.42
CA LEU A 9 -23.72 -3.23 60.70
C LEU A 9 -24.56 -3.27 59.41
N ALA A 10 -25.86 -2.96 59.50
CA ALA A 10 -26.75 -2.89 58.34
C ALA A 10 -26.28 -1.87 57.29
N ARG A 11 -25.75 -0.72 57.73
CA ARG A 11 -25.17 0.28 56.83
C ARG A 11 -23.92 -0.25 56.12
N LYS A 12 -23.03 -0.94 56.83
CA LYS A 12 -21.83 -1.54 56.25
C LYS A 12 -22.18 -2.64 55.25
N ASP A 13 -23.16 -3.49 55.56
CA ASP A 13 -23.62 -4.54 54.66
C ASP A 13 -24.23 -3.96 53.37
N ALA A 14 -25.02 -2.88 53.48
CA ALA A 14 -25.55 -2.19 52.32
C ALA A 14 -24.45 -1.59 51.42
N LEU A 15 -23.42 -0.98 52.03
CA LEU A 15 -22.27 -0.46 51.30
C LEU A 15 -21.46 -1.58 50.63
N LEU A 16 -21.27 -2.71 51.32
CA LEU A 16 -20.55 -3.86 50.79
C LEU A 16 -21.28 -4.49 49.61
N LEU A 17 -22.61 -4.66 49.71
CA LEU A 17 -23.44 -5.13 48.60
C LEU A 17 -23.39 -4.19 47.40
N ARG A 18 -23.39 -2.88 47.63
CA ARG A 18 -23.24 -1.88 46.57
C ARG A 18 -21.87 -2.00 45.90
N ALA A 19 -20.80 -2.06 46.68
CA ALA A 19 -19.43 -2.19 46.16
C ALA A 19 -19.24 -3.48 45.34
N LEU A 20 -19.84 -4.59 45.78
CA LEU A 20 -19.80 -5.86 45.02
C LEU A 20 -20.54 -5.76 43.69
N ARG A 21 -21.67 -5.04 43.62
CA ARG A 21 -22.39 -4.80 42.37
C ARG A 21 -21.57 -3.92 41.43
N GLU A 22 -21.06 -2.80 41.91
CA GLU A 22 -20.22 -1.89 41.12
C GLU A 22 -18.96 -2.60 40.59
N LYS A 23 -18.33 -3.45 41.41
CA LYS A 23 -17.23 -4.32 40.98
C LYS A 23 -17.66 -5.24 39.84
N ARG A 24 -18.78 -5.96 40.00
CA ARG A 24 -19.28 -6.90 38.97
C ARG A 24 -19.59 -6.19 37.65
N ASP A 25 -20.18 -5.00 37.73
CA ASP A 25 -20.52 -4.21 36.55
C ASP A 25 -19.26 -3.72 35.83
N ALA A 26 -18.26 -3.24 36.59
CA ALA A 26 -16.96 -2.86 36.05
C ALA A 26 -16.23 -4.04 35.40
N GLU A 27 -16.24 -5.21 36.04
CA GLU A 27 -15.68 -6.44 35.46
C GLU A 27 -16.41 -6.86 34.16
N SER A 28 -17.72 -6.65 34.08
CA SER A 28 -18.49 -6.92 32.86
C SER A 28 -18.10 -5.96 31.75
N ALA A 29 -18.07 -4.66 32.03
CA ALA A 29 -17.66 -3.64 31.07
C ALA A 29 -16.23 -3.88 30.56
N LEU A 30 -15.32 -4.31 31.43
CA LEU A 30 -13.96 -4.67 31.05
C LEU A 30 -13.93 -5.85 30.08
N ARG A 31 -14.70 -6.91 30.35
CA ARG A 31 -14.81 -8.07 29.44
C ARG A 31 -15.38 -7.68 28.09
N ASP A 32 -16.40 -6.82 28.06
CA ASP A 32 -17.01 -6.35 26.81
C ASP A 32 -16.04 -5.49 26.00
N LEU A 33 -15.29 -4.61 26.68
CA LEU A 33 -14.24 -3.80 26.05
C LEU A 33 -13.13 -4.68 25.47
N GLN A 34 -12.66 -5.69 26.21
CA GLN A 34 -11.64 -6.64 25.72
C GLN A 34 -12.11 -7.36 24.47
N ARG A 35 -13.36 -7.84 24.43
CA ARG A 35 -13.95 -8.46 23.23
C ARG A 35 -14.00 -7.47 22.06
N SER A 36 -14.41 -6.23 22.30
CA SER A 36 -14.44 -5.20 21.26
C SER A 36 -13.06 -4.88 20.71
N VAL A 37 -12.02 -4.83 21.55
CA VAL A 37 -10.65 -4.56 21.12
C VAL A 37 -10.14 -5.70 20.25
N LEU A 38 -10.29 -6.94 20.70
CA LEU A 38 -9.88 -8.12 19.93
C LEU A 38 -10.57 -8.18 18.56
N ALA A 39 -11.87 -7.88 18.49
CA ALA A 39 -12.60 -7.84 17.23
C ALA A 39 -12.08 -6.75 16.27
N LYS A 40 -11.72 -5.58 16.81
CA LYS A 40 -11.10 -4.50 16.03
C LYS A 40 -9.72 -4.88 15.54
N GLU A 41 -8.87 -5.43 16.40
CA GLU A 41 -7.52 -5.88 16.04
C GLU A 41 -7.55 -6.92 14.92
N GLN A 42 -8.47 -7.89 14.99
CA GLN A 42 -8.67 -8.88 13.93
C GLN A 42 -9.09 -8.23 12.61
N LYS A 43 -10.03 -7.28 12.65
CA LYS A 43 -10.48 -6.55 11.47
C LYS A 43 -9.34 -5.73 10.86
N ASP A 44 -8.63 -4.97 11.68
CA ASP A 44 -7.51 -4.14 11.25
C ASP A 44 -6.38 -5.00 10.66
N GLN A 45 -6.13 -6.17 11.23
CA GLN A 45 -5.17 -7.12 10.67
C GLN A 45 -5.60 -7.64 9.29
N GLN A 46 -6.87 -8.01 9.13
CA GLN A 46 -7.42 -8.42 7.83
C GLN A 46 -7.33 -7.31 6.79
N GLU A 47 -7.66 -6.06 7.15
CA GLU A 47 -7.54 -4.92 6.26
C GLU A 47 -6.07 -4.65 5.87
N ARG A 48 -5.14 -4.75 6.82
CA ARG A 48 -3.70 -4.62 6.55
C ARG A 48 -3.19 -5.72 5.62
N GLU A 49 -3.64 -6.95 5.79
CA GLU A 49 -3.28 -8.06 4.91
C GLU A 49 -3.84 -7.86 3.49
N ALA A 50 -5.10 -7.44 3.37
CA ALA A 50 -5.70 -7.11 2.09
C ALA A 50 -4.98 -5.94 1.38
N LEU A 51 -4.62 -4.89 2.12
CA LEU A 51 -3.84 -3.77 1.58
C LEU A 51 -2.44 -4.22 1.15
N ARG A 52 -1.75 -5.05 1.94
CA ARG A 52 -0.45 -5.63 1.56
C ARG A 52 -0.55 -6.49 0.31
N GLN A 53 -1.58 -7.31 0.20
CA GLN A 53 -1.82 -8.10 -1.02
C GLN A 53 -2.07 -7.20 -2.22
N ARG A 54 -2.84 -6.12 -2.07
CA ARG A 54 -3.08 -5.16 -3.14
C ARG A 54 -1.83 -4.38 -3.54
N LEU A 55 -1.00 -3.99 -2.57
CA LEU A 55 0.31 -3.38 -2.83
C LEU A 55 1.23 -4.36 -3.57
N SER A 56 1.33 -5.60 -3.10
CA SER A 56 2.11 -6.64 -3.78
C SER A 56 1.58 -6.92 -5.19
N GLN A 57 0.26 -6.91 -5.40
CA GLN A 57 -0.32 -7.00 -6.74
C GLN A 57 0.01 -5.78 -7.59
N LEU A 58 0.08 -4.57 -7.02
CA LEU A 58 0.46 -3.35 -7.73
C LEU A 58 1.96 -3.29 -8.04
N GLU A 59 2.81 -3.85 -7.17
CA GLU A 59 4.25 -4.02 -7.37
C GLU A 59 4.55 -5.10 -8.42
N ASN A 60 3.76 -6.17 -8.45
CA ASN A 60 3.86 -7.24 -9.44
C ASN A 60 3.08 -6.96 -10.73
N LEU A 61 2.14 -6.00 -10.69
CA LEU A 61 1.57 -5.41 -11.88
C LEU A 61 2.71 -4.64 -12.55
N PRO A 62 2.92 -4.82 -13.85
CA PRO A 62 3.87 -3.97 -14.55
C PRO A 62 3.37 -2.53 -14.51
N GLY A 63 3.92 -1.76 -13.56
CA GLY A 63 3.91 -0.31 -13.64
C GLY A 63 4.52 0.11 -14.98
N PRO A 64 4.23 1.33 -15.47
CA PRO A 64 4.80 1.85 -16.70
C PRO A 64 6.33 1.79 -16.76
N ASP A 65 7.01 1.66 -15.61
CA ASP A 65 8.48 1.73 -15.54
C ASP A 65 9.20 0.44 -15.10
N GLU A 66 8.56 -0.56 -14.47
CA GLU A 66 9.34 -1.67 -13.86
C GLU A 66 8.95 -3.12 -14.24
N GLY A 67 7.79 -3.38 -14.86
CA GLY A 67 7.37 -4.76 -15.15
C GLY A 67 7.14 -5.11 -16.62
N GLY A 68 7.48 -4.24 -17.55
CA GLY A 68 7.43 -4.58 -18.96
C GLY A 68 8.84 -4.68 -19.46
N GLY A 69 9.49 -5.84 -19.31
CA GLY A 69 10.78 -6.09 -19.93
C GLY A 69 10.71 -5.59 -21.37
N VAL A 70 11.33 -4.44 -21.62
CA VAL A 70 11.74 -4.09 -22.97
C VAL A 70 12.41 -5.36 -23.42
N ASN A 71 11.92 -5.96 -24.51
CA ASN A 71 12.61 -7.09 -25.09
C ASN A 71 14.01 -6.56 -25.41
N LEU A 72 14.97 -6.75 -24.50
CA LEU A 72 16.26 -6.07 -24.56
C LEU A 72 17.01 -6.50 -25.81
N GLN A 73 16.69 -7.70 -26.28
CA GLN A 73 17.10 -8.21 -27.58
C GLN A 73 16.49 -7.41 -28.74
N TYR A 74 15.21 -7.05 -28.69
CA TYR A 74 14.60 -6.11 -29.65
C TYR A 74 15.26 -4.72 -29.58
N LEU A 75 15.40 -4.13 -28.39
CA LEU A 75 16.02 -2.81 -28.26
C LEU A 75 17.47 -2.83 -28.76
N LYS A 76 18.24 -3.86 -28.42
CA LYS A 76 19.60 -4.08 -28.95
C LYS A 76 19.60 -4.12 -30.48
N ASN A 77 18.67 -4.85 -31.08
CA ASN A 77 18.58 -4.96 -32.54
C ASN A 77 18.24 -3.63 -33.21
N VAL A 78 17.26 -2.89 -32.68
CA VAL A 78 16.86 -1.59 -33.23
C VAL A 78 17.96 -0.54 -33.05
N VAL A 79 18.64 -0.51 -31.90
CA VAL A 79 19.77 0.40 -31.67
C VAL A 79 20.94 0.05 -32.59
N LEU A 80 21.27 -1.23 -32.75
CA LEU A 80 22.32 -1.66 -33.67
C LEU A 80 21.98 -1.28 -35.12
N GLN A 81 20.73 -1.53 -35.55
CA GLN A 81 20.29 -1.13 -36.89
C GLN A 81 20.30 0.39 -37.08
N TYR A 82 19.94 1.18 -36.06
CA TYR A 82 20.03 2.63 -36.10
C TYR A 82 21.47 3.11 -36.34
N LEU A 83 22.44 2.53 -35.63
CA LEU A 83 23.87 2.87 -35.76
C LEU A 83 24.47 2.47 -37.11
N LEU A 84 23.97 1.38 -37.71
CA LEU A 84 24.44 0.87 -39.00
C LEU A 84 23.65 1.43 -40.20
N CYS A 85 22.58 2.19 -39.97
CA CYS A 85 21.70 2.64 -41.05
C CYS A 85 22.32 3.80 -41.83
N GLY A 86 22.59 3.60 -43.12
CA GLY A 86 23.06 4.66 -44.04
C GLY A 86 21.96 5.61 -44.51
N GLU A 87 20.71 5.14 -44.56
CA GLU A 87 19.59 5.86 -45.17
C GLU A 87 18.77 6.65 -44.15
N ALA A 88 18.56 7.95 -44.42
CA ALA A 88 17.82 8.86 -43.56
C ALA A 88 16.38 8.40 -43.20
N PRO A 89 15.55 7.85 -44.11
CA PRO A 89 14.19 7.41 -43.76
C PRO A 89 14.19 6.17 -42.84
N ALA A 90 15.08 5.20 -43.10
CA ALA A 90 15.20 4.00 -42.28
C ALA A 90 15.73 4.34 -40.87
N ARG A 91 16.65 5.31 -40.77
CA ARG A 91 17.14 5.83 -39.49
C ARG A 91 16.05 6.51 -38.65
N LYS A 92 15.19 7.32 -39.27
CA LYS A 92 14.02 7.92 -38.59
C LYS A 92 13.05 6.86 -38.05
N HIS A 93 12.84 5.80 -38.82
CA HIS A 93 11.99 4.68 -38.39
C HIS A 93 12.58 3.96 -37.17
N MET A 94 13.89 3.66 -37.20
CA MET A 94 14.60 3.07 -36.06
C MET A 94 14.58 3.98 -34.82
N LEU A 95 14.76 5.30 -35.00
CA LEU A 95 14.69 6.27 -33.90
C LEU A 95 13.29 6.30 -33.24
N ASN A 96 12.23 6.24 -34.04
CA ASN A 96 10.87 6.14 -33.52
C ASN A 96 10.65 4.82 -32.77
N ALA A 97 11.20 3.71 -33.26
CA ALA A 97 11.13 2.42 -32.59
C ALA A 97 11.91 2.41 -31.25
N ILE A 98 13.05 3.11 -31.17
CA ILE A 98 13.79 3.34 -29.92
C ILE A 98 12.96 4.19 -28.95
N ALA A 99 12.36 5.28 -29.42
CA ALA A 99 11.53 6.16 -28.60
C ALA A 99 10.32 5.43 -28.01
N VAL A 100 9.68 4.54 -28.77
CA VAL A 100 8.60 3.67 -28.26
C VAL A 100 9.14 2.63 -27.29
N GLY A 101 10.26 1.98 -27.64
CA GLY A 101 10.89 0.95 -26.80
C GLY A 101 11.38 1.46 -25.46
N LEU A 102 11.84 2.72 -25.41
CA LEU A 102 12.29 3.42 -24.20
C LEU A 102 11.22 4.33 -23.58
N ARG A 103 9.99 4.31 -24.12
CA ARG A 103 8.85 5.10 -23.62
C ARG A 103 9.12 6.60 -23.49
N PHE A 104 9.79 7.19 -24.49
CA PHE A 104 10.03 8.63 -24.53
C PHE A 104 8.73 9.42 -24.46
N THR A 105 8.75 10.49 -23.68
CA THR A 105 7.74 11.54 -23.75
C THR A 105 7.75 12.21 -25.14
N PRO A 106 6.66 12.90 -25.55
CA PRO A 106 6.63 13.63 -26.82
C PRO A 106 7.77 14.65 -26.95
N GLN A 107 8.17 15.28 -25.84
CA GLN A 107 9.26 16.24 -25.78
C GLN A 107 10.63 15.57 -26.00
N GLU A 108 10.91 14.45 -25.32
CA GLU A 108 12.14 13.67 -25.50
C GLU A 108 12.26 13.12 -26.93
N ALA A 109 11.15 12.63 -27.49
CA ALA A 109 11.11 12.15 -28.87
C ALA A 109 11.40 13.28 -29.89
N GLN A 110 10.92 14.50 -29.63
CA GLN A 110 11.22 15.66 -30.48
C GLN A 110 12.68 16.09 -30.38
N LEU A 111 13.24 16.15 -29.17
CA LEU A 111 14.65 16.46 -28.94
C LEU A 111 15.56 15.42 -29.62
N ALA A 112 15.25 14.13 -29.49
CA ALA A 112 15.99 13.06 -30.13
C ALA A 112 15.97 13.18 -31.66
N ARG A 113 14.81 13.53 -32.26
CA ARG A 113 14.70 13.76 -33.72
C ARG A 113 15.53 14.96 -34.17
N GLN A 114 15.53 16.06 -33.42
CA GLN A 114 16.32 17.25 -33.73
C GLN A 114 17.81 16.95 -33.65
N ALA A 115 18.27 16.39 -32.53
CA ALA A 115 19.66 15.94 -32.36
C ALA A 115 20.07 14.98 -33.48
N SER A 116 19.15 14.11 -33.92
CA SER A 116 19.42 13.15 -35.00
C SER A 116 19.83 13.74 -36.34
N GLN A 117 19.46 15.00 -36.59
CA GLN A 117 19.78 15.73 -37.82
C GLN A 117 21.15 16.42 -37.77
N PHE A 118 21.72 16.61 -36.58
CA PHE A 118 22.96 17.38 -36.39
C PHE A 118 24.21 16.52 -36.26
N TRP A 119 24.12 15.36 -35.60
CA TRP A 119 25.27 14.49 -35.30
C TRP A 119 25.55 13.40 -36.35
N TRP A 120 24.77 13.38 -37.44
CA TRP A 120 24.82 12.41 -38.51
C TRP A 120 24.90 13.11 -39.86
#